data_AF-F5RBQ8-F1
#
_entry.id   AF-F5RBQ8-F1
#
_cell.length_a   1.000
_cell.length_b   1.000
_cell.length_c   1.000
_cell.angle_alpha   90.00
_cell.angle_beta   90.00
_cell.angle_gamma   90.00
#
_symmetry.space_group_name_H-M   'P 1'
#
loop_
_entity.id
_entity.type
_entity.pdbx_description
1 polymer ?
#
loop_
_entity_poly.entity_id
_entity_poly.type
_entity_poly.pdbx_seq_one_letter_code
_entity_poly.pdbx_strand_id
1 'polypeptide(L)'
;MSQWSEHSIARAIALQTLARKCVVLVDNCGWTGHECDVLGVTTDLRIIDVEVKISRADLKADAKKDKWWHRQYGAWIPGQRRQEVTTTARQHPPKVWKHYYAMPADIWKPDLLDCLPSKASGVLLLSYGKDYTDLHHRPHVIVECIRRATPNKDATRLTPSQAIDIARLANLRMWEAYHRRDEAQKHGVAA
;
A
#
# COMPACT_ATOMS: atom_id res chain seq x y z
N MET A 1 -9.26 12.31 20.23
CA MET A 1 -9.30 11.73 18.87
C MET A 1 -8.04 10.90 18.72
N SER A 2 -8.18 9.60 18.49
CA SER A 2 -7.03 8.74 18.19
C SER A 2 -6.44 9.14 16.83
N GLN A 3 -5.21 9.65 16.84
CA GLN A 3 -4.56 10.12 15.62
C GLN A 3 -4.04 8.91 14.84
N TRP A 4 -4.73 8.55 13.76
CA TRP A 4 -4.26 7.53 12.82
C TRP A 4 -2.95 8.00 12.18
N SER A 5 -1.96 7.10 12.12
CA SER A 5 -0.76 7.29 11.30
C SER A 5 -0.66 6.20 10.24
N GLU A 6 -0.12 6.54 9.07
CA GLU A 6 0.11 5.58 7.99
C GLU A 6 0.91 4.37 8.46
N HIS A 7 1.96 4.61 9.26
CA HIS A 7 2.80 3.56 9.85
C HIS A 7 2.01 2.62 10.78
N SER A 8 1.10 3.15 11.60
CA SER A 8 0.27 2.33 12.49
C SER A 8 -0.68 1.42 11.70
N ILE A 9 -1.25 1.97 10.61
CA ILE A 9 -2.15 1.26 9.71
C ILE A 9 -1.38 0.19 8.93
N ALA A 10 -0.26 0.56 8.30
CA ALA A 10 0.63 -0.32 7.56
C ALA A 10 1.08 -1.52 8.41
N ARG A 11 1.51 -1.26 9.65
CA ARG A 11 1.89 -2.32 10.60
C ARG A 11 0.74 -3.27 10.91
N ALA A 12 -0.46 -2.74 11.17
CA ALA A 12 -1.63 -3.59 11.47
C ALA A 12 -1.98 -4.50 10.30
N ILE A 13 -1.98 -3.97 9.07
CA ILE A 13 -2.25 -4.74 7.85
C ILE A 13 -1.19 -5.82 7.64
N ALA A 14 0.08 -5.45 7.76
CA ALA A 14 1.20 -6.37 7.61
C ALA A 14 1.04 -7.57 8.55
N LEU A 15 0.81 -7.32 9.85
CA LEU A 15 0.75 -8.36 10.87
C LEU A 15 -0.54 -9.19 10.85
N GLN A 16 -1.70 -8.57 10.65
CA GLN A 16 -2.99 -9.26 10.77
C GLN A 16 -3.47 -9.87 9.45
N THR A 17 -3.15 -9.24 8.32
CA THR A 17 -3.72 -9.62 7.01
C THR A 17 -2.74 -10.37 6.11
N LEU A 18 -1.47 -9.96 6.12
CA LEU A 18 -0.49 -10.38 5.11
C LEU A 18 0.59 -11.34 5.63
N ALA A 19 0.97 -11.30 6.91
CA ALA A 19 2.12 -12.04 7.45
C ALA A 19 2.10 -13.55 7.15
N ARG A 20 0.92 -14.19 7.16
CA ARG A 20 0.79 -15.63 6.87
C ARG A 20 0.74 -15.97 5.38
N LYS A 21 0.63 -14.96 4.51
CA LYS A 21 0.45 -15.11 3.05
C LYS A 21 1.69 -14.71 2.26
N CYS A 22 2.60 -13.97 2.89
CA CYS A 22 3.74 -13.35 2.25
C CYS A 22 5.06 -13.88 2.81
N VAL A 23 6.05 -14.06 1.93
CA VAL A 23 7.43 -14.42 2.30
C VAL A 23 8.24 -13.19 2.72
N VAL A 24 7.87 -12.00 2.24
CA VAL A 24 8.41 -10.72 2.70
C VAL A 24 7.33 -9.64 2.67
N LEU A 25 7.40 -8.74 3.64
CA LEU A 25 6.63 -7.51 3.75
C LEU A 25 7.60 -6.35 3.89
N VAL A 26 7.39 -5.29 3.12
CA VAL A 26 8.20 -4.07 3.17
C VAL A 26 7.28 -2.86 3.02
N ASP A 27 7.46 -1.86 3.86
CA ASP A 27 6.75 -0.59 3.75
C ASP A 27 7.36 0.28 2.63
N ASN A 28 6.75 1.40 2.25
CA ASN A 28 7.37 2.47 1.44
C ASN A 28 8.29 1.96 0.30
N CYS A 29 7.76 1.11 -0.59
CA CYS A 29 8.57 0.37 -1.56
C CYS A 29 8.18 0.72 -3.00
N GLY A 30 9.17 1.12 -3.80
CA GLY A 30 8.98 1.54 -5.20
C GLY A 30 9.21 0.44 -6.26
N TRP A 31 9.33 -0.84 -5.88
CA TRP A 31 9.77 -1.91 -6.79
C TRP A 31 8.90 -2.04 -8.06
N THR A 32 7.59 -1.77 -7.95
CA THR A 32 6.66 -1.86 -9.08
C THR A 32 6.89 -0.77 -10.14
N GLY A 33 7.67 0.27 -9.81
CA GLY A 33 7.77 1.54 -10.55
C GLY A 33 6.94 2.65 -9.92
N HIS A 34 6.12 2.33 -8.92
CA HIS A 34 5.39 3.27 -8.09
C HIS A 34 5.59 2.90 -6.62
N GLU A 35 5.72 3.90 -5.76
CA GLU A 35 5.77 3.67 -4.31
C GLU A 35 4.41 3.14 -3.82
N CYS A 36 4.47 2.17 -2.92
CA CYS A 36 3.32 1.70 -2.14
C CYS A 36 3.66 1.65 -0.65
N ASP A 37 2.65 1.89 0.18
CA ASP A 37 2.79 1.96 1.64
C ASP A 37 3.10 0.60 2.26
N VAL A 38 2.52 -0.48 1.73
CA VAL A 38 2.88 -1.86 2.08
C VAL A 38 2.95 -2.72 0.82
N LEU A 39 4.14 -3.25 0.54
CA LEU A 39 4.38 -4.28 -0.46
C LEU A 39 4.49 -5.64 0.22
N GLY A 40 3.69 -6.60 -0.23
CA GLY A 40 3.80 -8.01 0.14
C GLY A 40 4.18 -8.88 -1.05
N VAL A 41 5.19 -9.73 -0.88
CA VAL A 41 5.49 -10.79 -1.84
C VAL A 41 4.86 -12.08 -1.34
N THR A 42 3.90 -12.63 -2.06
CA THR A 42 3.21 -13.89 -1.67
C THR A 42 4.14 -15.09 -1.72
N THR A 43 3.73 -16.20 -1.11
CA THR A 43 4.46 -17.47 -1.16
C THR A 43 4.64 -18.04 -2.56
N ASP A 44 3.80 -17.65 -3.52
CA ASP A 44 3.92 -17.97 -4.94
C ASP A 44 4.51 -16.82 -5.79
N LEU A 45 5.26 -15.92 -5.12
CA LEU A 45 6.07 -14.85 -5.69
C LEU A 45 5.28 -13.80 -6.49
N ARG A 46 4.11 -13.39 -6.00
CA ARG A 46 3.31 -12.31 -6.59
C ARG A 46 3.21 -11.11 -5.67
N ILE A 47 3.02 -9.93 -6.27
CA ILE A 47 2.95 -8.67 -5.53
C ILE A 47 1.53 -8.38 -5.04
N ILE A 48 1.38 -8.18 -3.73
CA ILE A 48 0.28 -7.46 -3.12
C ILE A 48 0.74 -6.03 -2.84
N ASP A 49 -0.01 -5.06 -3.35
CA ASP A 49 0.18 -3.64 -3.09
C ASP A 49 -0.96 -3.18 -2.17
N VAL A 50 -0.63 -2.52 -1.06
CA VAL A 50 -1.59 -1.86 -0.20
C VAL A 50 -1.24 -0.39 -0.06
N GLU A 51 -2.20 0.45 -0.40
CA GLU A 51 -2.12 1.90 -0.28
C GLU A 51 -2.98 2.36 0.91
N VAL A 52 -2.35 3.05 1.87
CA VAL A 52 -2.99 3.60 3.06
C VAL A 52 -3.58 4.97 2.75
N LYS A 53 -4.79 5.22 3.25
CA LYS A 53 -5.50 6.50 3.14
C LYS A 53 -6.05 6.92 4.49
N ILE A 54 -5.59 8.07 4.98
CA ILE A 54 -6.05 8.65 6.24
C ILE A 54 -7.15 9.70 6.04
N SER A 55 -7.46 10.08 4.80
CA SER A 55 -8.56 10.99 4.47
C SER A 55 -9.25 10.65 3.15
N ARG A 56 -10.49 11.11 2.98
CA ARG A 56 -11.22 10.97 1.71
C ARG A 56 -10.57 11.77 0.57
N ALA A 57 -9.95 12.89 0.89
CA ALA A 57 -9.27 13.73 -0.10
C ALA A 57 -8.04 13.00 -0.67
N ASP A 58 -7.26 12.37 0.20
CA ASP A 58 -6.12 11.53 -0.16
C ASP A 58 -6.55 10.34 -1.05
N LEU A 59 -7.65 9.66 -0.71
CA LEU A 59 -8.21 8.59 -1.57
C LEU A 59 -8.57 9.10 -2.97
N LYS A 60 -9.21 10.27 -3.08
CA LYS A 60 -9.56 10.89 -4.36
C LYS A 60 -8.34 11.40 -5.14
N ALA A 61 -7.27 11.78 -4.46
CA ALA A 61 -6.02 12.16 -5.10
C ALA A 61 -5.33 10.93 -5.72
N ASP A 62 -5.36 9.79 -5.03
CA ASP A 62 -4.77 8.54 -5.50
C ASP A 62 -5.38 8.05 -6.82
N ALA A 63 -6.70 8.24 -6.99
CA ALA A 63 -7.42 7.94 -8.22
C ALA A 63 -6.82 8.64 -9.47
N LYS A 64 -6.06 9.72 -9.29
CA LYS A 64 -5.46 10.51 -10.37
C LYS A 64 -4.01 10.12 -10.67
N LYS A 65 -3.39 9.22 -9.88
CA LYS A 65 -1.98 8.81 -10.07
C LYS A 65 -1.79 8.04 -11.38
N ASP A 66 -0.64 8.23 -12.01
CA ASP A 66 -0.29 7.62 -13.31
C ASP A 66 -0.33 6.09 -13.32
N LYS A 67 -0.14 5.44 -12.16
CA LYS A 67 -0.26 3.99 -12.04
C LYS A 67 -1.62 3.46 -12.51
N TRP A 68 -2.65 4.30 -12.46
CA TRP A 68 -4.02 4.00 -12.84
C TRP A 68 -4.42 4.37 -14.27
N TRP A 69 -3.53 4.99 -15.06
CA TRP A 69 -3.90 5.51 -16.38
C TRP A 69 -2.93 5.02 -17.46
N HIS A 70 -3.46 4.45 -18.53
CA HIS A 70 -2.71 4.34 -19.79
C HIS A 70 -2.71 5.71 -20.45
N ARG A 71 -1.53 6.34 -20.52
CA ARG A 71 -1.32 7.56 -21.31
C ARG A 71 -0.69 7.16 -22.64
N GLN A 72 -1.44 7.27 -23.72
CA GLN A 72 -0.87 7.16 -25.06
C GLN A 72 -0.49 8.56 -25.52
N TYR A 73 0.80 8.77 -25.75
CA TYR A 73 1.27 9.98 -26.41
C TYR A 73 1.19 9.74 -27.91
N GLY A 74 0.48 10.63 -28.64
CA GLY A 74 0.54 10.64 -30.10
C GLY A 74 1.98 10.83 -30.59
N ALA A 75 2.26 10.38 -31.81
CA ALA A 75 3.57 10.56 -32.42
C ALA A 75 3.92 12.06 -32.45
N TRP A 76 5.14 12.39 -32.06
CA TRP A 76 5.61 13.78 -32.18
C TRP A 76 5.93 14.06 -33.64
N ILE A 77 5.10 14.90 -34.27
CA ILE A 77 5.29 15.37 -35.64
C ILE A 77 5.63 16.86 -35.57
N PRO A 78 6.86 17.28 -35.96
CA PRO A 78 7.24 18.69 -35.97
C PRO A 78 6.24 19.54 -36.76
N GLY A 79 5.76 20.64 -36.17
CA GLY A 79 4.81 21.55 -36.81
C GLY A 79 3.32 21.18 -36.66
N GLN A 80 2.99 20.02 -36.07
CA GLN A 80 1.60 19.69 -35.71
C GLN A 80 1.30 19.99 -34.25
N ARG A 81 0.04 20.39 -33.98
CA ARG A 81 -0.49 20.56 -32.62
C ARG A 81 -0.43 19.20 -31.91
N ARG A 82 0.11 19.17 -30.68
CA ARG A 82 0.24 17.95 -29.86
C ARG A 82 -1.07 17.18 -29.85
N GLN A 83 -1.05 15.95 -30.37
CA GLN A 83 -2.23 15.09 -30.47
C GLN A 83 -2.80 14.83 -29.06
N GLU A 84 -4.13 14.78 -28.93
CA GLU A 84 -4.80 14.53 -27.65
C GLU A 84 -4.33 13.22 -27.02
N VAL A 85 -4.01 13.27 -25.73
CA VAL A 85 -3.63 12.08 -24.95
C VAL A 85 -4.91 11.31 -24.65
N THR A 86 -5.09 10.14 -25.26
CA THR A 86 -6.13 9.20 -24.83
C THR A 86 -5.73 8.62 -23.47
N THR A 87 -6.58 8.81 -22.47
CA THR A 87 -6.39 8.26 -21.12
C THR A 87 -7.42 7.17 -20.84
N THR A 88 -6.98 5.93 -20.78
CA THR A 88 -7.84 4.80 -20.39
C THR A 88 -7.47 4.33 -18.98
N ALA A 89 -8.47 4.15 -18.12
CA ALA A 89 -8.25 3.66 -16.76
C ALA A 89 -7.73 2.21 -16.78
N ARG A 90 -6.72 1.95 -15.95
CA ARG A 90 -6.20 0.60 -15.70
C ARG A 90 -7.07 -0.10 -14.67
N GLN A 91 -7.35 -1.38 -14.93
CA GLN A 91 -8.00 -2.22 -13.94
C GLN A 91 -7.05 -2.56 -12.78
N HIS A 92 -5.74 -2.66 -13.01
CA HIS A 92 -4.77 -2.98 -11.97
C HIS A 92 -3.52 -2.11 -12.12
N PRO A 93 -2.82 -1.76 -11.03
CA PRO A 93 -1.50 -1.16 -11.14
C PRO A 93 -0.52 -2.12 -11.85
N PRO A 94 0.49 -1.61 -12.57
CA PRO A 94 1.48 -2.44 -13.24
C PRO A 94 2.16 -3.43 -12.27
N LYS A 95 2.37 -4.67 -12.73
CA LYS A 95 3.06 -5.75 -11.99
C LYS A 95 2.36 -6.21 -10.69
N VAL A 96 1.24 -5.60 -10.31
CA VAL A 96 0.52 -5.92 -9.07
C VAL A 96 -0.50 -7.02 -9.31
N TRP A 97 -0.42 -8.09 -8.51
CA TRP A 97 -1.39 -9.20 -8.51
C TRP A 97 -2.67 -8.82 -7.78
N LYS A 98 -2.57 -8.18 -6.62
CA LYS A 98 -3.73 -7.66 -5.88
C LYS A 98 -3.39 -6.30 -5.30
N HIS A 99 -4.30 -5.35 -5.49
CA HIS A 99 -4.21 -4.02 -4.92
C HIS A 99 -5.29 -3.85 -3.84
N TYR A 100 -4.95 -3.25 -2.70
CA TYR A 100 -5.89 -2.88 -1.66
C TYR A 100 -5.75 -1.41 -1.30
N TYR A 101 -6.87 -0.75 -1.05
CA TYR A 101 -6.88 0.45 -0.23
C TYR A 101 -7.09 0.06 1.23
N ALA A 102 -6.38 0.72 2.14
CA ALA A 102 -6.56 0.55 3.57
C ALA A 102 -6.79 1.89 4.26
N MET A 103 -7.82 1.98 5.09
CA MET A 103 -8.20 3.24 5.71
C MET A 103 -8.99 3.08 7.01
N PRO A 104 -9.03 4.12 7.86
CA PRO A 104 -9.95 4.17 8.98
C PRO A 104 -11.41 3.93 8.57
N ALA A 105 -12.15 3.16 9.37
CA ALA A 105 -13.53 2.80 9.08
C ALA A 105 -14.48 4.00 9.05
N ASP A 106 -14.18 5.07 9.79
CA ASP A 106 -14.96 6.31 9.87
C ASP A 106 -14.87 7.18 8.61
N ILE A 107 -13.77 7.10 7.85
CA ILE A 107 -13.66 7.82 6.58
C ILE A 107 -14.31 7.07 5.42
N TRP A 108 -14.47 5.76 5.52
CA TRP A 108 -15.01 4.91 4.46
C TRP A 108 -16.48 5.20 4.17
N LYS A 109 -16.82 5.17 2.89
CA LYS A 109 -18.19 5.08 2.39
C LYS A 109 -18.21 4.26 1.09
N PRO A 110 -19.24 3.44 0.80
CA PRO A 110 -19.27 2.61 -0.40
C PRO A 110 -19.18 3.40 -1.72
N ASP A 111 -19.75 4.60 -1.78
CA ASP A 111 -19.74 5.52 -2.92
C ASP A 111 -18.34 6.03 -3.27
N LEU A 112 -17.37 5.95 -2.35
CA LEU A 112 -15.97 6.29 -2.66
C LEU A 112 -15.38 5.40 -3.76
N LEU A 113 -15.89 4.18 -3.93
CA LEU A 113 -15.49 3.30 -5.03
C LEU A 113 -15.82 3.88 -6.41
N ASP A 114 -16.82 4.75 -6.51
CA ASP A 114 -17.21 5.39 -7.77
C ASP A 114 -16.22 6.47 -8.22
N CYS A 115 -15.44 6.99 -7.28
CA CYS A 115 -14.36 7.92 -7.57
C CYS A 115 -13.05 7.22 -8.00
N LEU A 116 -12.96 5.89 -7.87
CA LEU A 116 -11.74 5.14 -8.13
C LEU A 116 -11.69 4.65 -9.58
N PRO A 117 -10.52 4.74 -10.25
CA PRO A 117 -10.37 4.33 -11.65
C PRO A 117 -10.49 2.81 -11.82
N SER A 118 -10.19 2.05 -10.77
CA SER A 118 -10.28 0.59 -10.76
C SER A 118 -11.34 0.11 -9.77
N LYS A 119 -12.28 -0.68 -10.30
CA LYS A 119 -13.18 -1.50 -9.49
C LYS A 119 -12.53 -2.80 -8.99
N ALA A 120 -11.28 -3.11 -9.32
CA ALA A 120 -10.65 -4.37 -8.90
C ALA A 120 -10.00 -4.32 -7.51
N SER A 121 -9.71 -3.12 -6.99
CA SER A 121 -9.06 -2.93 -5.70
C SER A 121 -9.88 -3.47 -4.52
N GLY A 122 -9.24 -4.20 -3.61
CA GLY A 122 -9.85 -4.57 -2.34
C GLY A 122 -9.87 -3.39 -1.37
N VAL A 123 -10.59 -3.55 -0.26
CA VAL A 123 -10.71 -2.53 0.79
C VAL A 123 -10.54 -3.17 2.16
N LEU A 124 -9.60 -2.63 2.93
CA LEU A 124 -9.32 -2.98 4.32
C LEU A 124 -9.72 -1.79 5.20
N LEU A 125 -10.55 -2.02 6.22
CA LEU A 125 -10.95 -1.01 7.18
C LEU A 125 -10.22 -1.22 8.50
N LEU A 126 -9.83 -0.11 9.11
CA LEU A 126 -9.17 -0.10 10.41
C LEU A 126 -10.06 0.55 11.45
N SER A 127 -10.17 -0.10 12.61
CA SER A 127 -10.88 0.41 13.78
C SER A 127 -10.04 0.17 15.03
N TYR A 128 -10.30 0.93 16.08
CA TYR A 128 -9.71 0.66 17.39
C TYR A 128 -10.59 -0.32 18.15
N GLY A 129 -9.99 -1.40 18.66
CA GLY A 129 -10.67 -2.35 19.54
C GLY A 129 -11.13 -1.68 20.82
N LYS A 130 -12.29 -2.10 21.33
CA LYS A 130 -12.93 -1.49 22.52
C LYS A 130 -12.25 -1.87 23.83
N ASP A 131 -11.62 -3.05 23.92
CA ASP A 131 -11.30 -3.68 25.21
C ASP A 131 -9.84 -4.16 25.38
N TYR A 132 -8.91 -3.81 24.49
CA TYR A 132 -7.51 -4.21 24.64
C TYR A 132 -6.58 -3.06 24.27
N THR A 133 -5.83 -2.61 25.27
CA THR A 133 -4.64 -1.82 25.05
C THR A 133 -3.43 -2.75 25.03
N ASP A 134 -2.47 -2.54 24.13
CA ASP A 134 -1.19 -3.24 24.19
C ASP A 134 -0.42 -2.88 25.49
N LEU A 135 0.74 -3.51 25.74
CA LEU A 135 1.62 -3.22 26.88
C LEU A 135 2.03 -1.73 26.98
N HIS A 136 1.75 -0.93 25.94
CA HIS A 136 2.01 0.52 25.88
C HIS A 136 0.73 1.36 25.90
N HIS A 137 -0.39 0.80 26.37
CA HIS A 137 -1.69 1.46 26.44
C HIS A 137 -2.26 1.94 25.07
N ARG A 138 -1.77 1.40 23.94
CA ARG A 138 -2.27 1.78 22.61
C ARG A 138 -3.47 0.92 22.24
N PRO A 139 -4.54 1.51 21.69
CA PRO A 139 -5.71 0.73 21.29
C PRO A 139 -5.32 -0.29 20.22
N HIS A 140 -5.75 -1.54 20.41
CA HIS A 140 -5.53 -2.62 19.44
C HIS A 140 -6.22 -2.26 18.13
N VAL A 141 -5.44 -1.88 17.11
CA VAL A 141 -5.97 -1.66 15.76
C VAL A 141 -6.49 -3.00 15.22
N ILE A 142 -7.73 -3.05 14.75
CA ILE A 142 -8.35 -4.22 14.12
C ILE A 142 -8.45 -3.96 12.63
N VAL A 143 -8.04 -4.93 11.80
CA VAL A 143 -8.15 -4.87 10.34
C VAL A 143 -9.29 -5.77 9.86
N GLU A 144 -10.27 -5.18 9.18
CA GLU A 144 -11.38 -5.90 8.54
C GLU A 144 -11.29 -5.80 7.02
N CYS A 145 -11.39 -6.93 6.31
CA CYS A 145 -11.46 -6.95 4.85
C CYS A 145 -12.92 -6.92 4.40
N ILE A 146 -13.45 -5.71 4.17
CA ILE A 146 -14.84 -5.54 3.70
C ILE A 146 -15.00 -5.86 2.21
N ARG A 147 -13.89 -5.88 1.46
CA ARG A 147 -13.88 -6.16 0.03
C ARG A 147 -12.58 -6.83 -0.38
N ARG A 148 -12.68 -8.03 -0.95
CA ARG A 148 -11.52 -8.73 -1.51
C ARG A 148 -11.10 -8.12 -2.84
N ALA A 149 -9.80 -8.00 -3.06
CA ALA A 149 -9.26 -7.59 -4.35
C ALA A 149 -9.46 -8.67 -5.41
N THR A 150 -9.85 -8.25 -6.61
CA THR A 150 -9.83 -9.12 -7.80
C THR A 150 -8.37 -9.36 -8.19
N PRO A 151 -7.93 -10.61 -8.44
CA PRO A 151 -6.57 -10.86 -8.89
C PRO A 151 -6.33 -10.44 -10.34
N ASN A 152 -5.20 -9.78 -10.60
CA ASN A 152 -4.66 -9.58 -11.94
C ASN A 152 -3.95 -10.84 -12.41
N LYS A 153 -4.59 -11.66 -13.24
CA LYS A 153 -4.03 -12.94 -13.69
C LYS A 153 -2.76 -12.77 -14.55
N ASP A 154 -2.60 -11.61 -15.17
CA ASP A 154 -1.47 -11.27 -16.03
C ASP A 154 -0.29 -10.67 -15.26
N ALA A 155 -0.41 -10.51 -13.94
CA ALA A 155 0.68 -10.02 -13.11
C ALA A 155 1.86 -11.01 -13.13
N THR A 156 3.02 -10.53 -13.57
CA THR A 156 4.25 -11.29 -13.62
C THR A 156 4.65 -11.73 -12.21
N ARG A 157 5.00 -13.01 -12.06
CA ARG A 157 5.64 -13.51 -10.83
C ARG A 157 7.06 -12.99 -10.76
N LEU A 158 7.52 -12.66 -9.55
CA LEU A 158 8.91 -12.35 -9.31
C LEU A 158 9.78 -13.57 -9.57
N THR A 159 11.00 -13.32 -10.04
CA THR A 159 12.06 -14.32 -9.94
C THR A 159 12.49 -14.46 -8.47
N PRO A 160 13.08 -15.60 -8.07
CA PRO A 160 13.66 -15.73 -6.73
C PRO A 160 14.69 -14.63 -6.41
N SER A 161 15.50 -14.21 -7.39
CA SER A 161 16.47 -13.12 -7.21
C SER A 161 15.78 -11.78 -6.88
N GLN A 162 14.70 -11.43 -7.58
CA GLN A 162 13.93 -10.22 -7.30
C GLN A 162 13.30 -10.26 -5.90
N ALA A 163 12.79 -11.42 -5.47
CA ALA A 163 12.27 -11.59 -4.12
C ALA A 163 13.36 -11.43 -3.05
N ILE A 164 14.57 -11.94 -3.30
CA ILE A 164 15.73 -11.75 -2.43
C ILE A 164 16.14 -10.27 -2.35
N ASP A 165 16.10 -9.53 -3.46
CA ASP A 165 16.42 -8.10 -3.44
C ASP A 165 15.43 -7.30 -2.58
N ILE A 166 14.13 -7.62 -2.66
CA ILE A 166 13.11 -7.02 -1.79
C ILE A 166 13.33 -7.41 -0.32
N ALA A 167 13.66 -8.68 -0.05
CA ALA A 167 13.99 -9.14 1.30
C ALA A 167 15.25 -8.46 1.85
N ARG A 168 16.27 -8.21 1.02
CA ARG A 168 17.47 -7.45 1.39
C ARG A 168 17.11 -6.04 1.82
N LEU A 169 16.23 -5.35 1.08
CA LEU A 169 15.73 -4.02 1.47
C LEU A 169 15.04 -4.05 2.83
N ALA A 170 14.14 -5.01 3.06
CA ALA A 170 13.45 -5.16 4.34
C ALA A 170 14.44 -5.40 5.49
N ASN A 171 15.45 -6.24 5.28
CA ASN A 171 16.50 -6.53 6.26
C ASN A 171 17.34 -5.29 6.58
N LEU A 172 17.77 -4.52 5.58
CA LEU A 172 18.52 -3.28 5.79
C LEU A 172 17.71 -2.26 6.60
N ARG A 173 16.42 -2.11 6.29
CA ARG A 173 15.53 -1.22 7.04
C ARG A 173 15.29 -1.66 8.48
N MET A 174 15.27 -2.97 8.73
CA MET A 174 15.20 -3.51 10.10
C MET A 174 16.43 -3.09 10.92
N TRP A 175 17.64 -3.22 10.36
CA TRP A 175 18.87 -2.78 11.05
C TRP A 175 18.85 -1.28 11.36
N GLU A 176 18.43 -0.45 10.40
CA GLU A 176 18.24 0.99 10.61
C GLU A 176 17.17 1.31 11.66
N ALA A 177 16.10 0.51 11.74
CA ALA A 177 15.07 0.68 12.76
C ALA A 177 15.59 0.33 14.16
N TYR A 178 16.43 -0.70 14.29
CA TYR A 178 17.12 -1.01 15.54
C TYR A 178 18.05 0.12 15.96
N HIS A 179 18.88 0.63 15.03
CA HIS A 179 19.74 1.77 15.30
C HIS A 179 18.95 2.99 15.80
N ARG A 180 17.87 3.38 15.11
CA ARG A 180 17.00 4.50 15.56
C ARG A 180 16.37 4.26 16.93
N ARG A 181 15.97 3.02 17.23
CA ARG A 181 15.41 2.67 18.54
C ARG A 181 16.46 2.82 19.64
N ASP A 182 17.67 2.34 19.39
CA ASP A 182 18.76 2.38 20.36
C ASP A 182 19.19 3.84 20.62
N GLU A 183 19.23 4.69 19.57
CA GLU A 183 19.44 6.13 19.72
C GLU A 183 18.33 6.82 20.50
N ALA A 184 17.06 6.51 20.22
CA ALA A 184 15.92 7.07 20.96
C ALA A 184 15.95 6.69 22.45
N GLN A 185 16.40 5.48 22.78
CA GLN A 185 16.58 5.03 24.16
C GLN A 185 17.69 5.81 24.89
N LYS A 186 18.83 6.08 24.23
CA LYS A 186 19.90 6.90 24.81
C LYS A 186 19.43 8.32 25.14
N HIS A 187 18.67 8.95 24.24
CA HIS A 187 18.18 10.31 24.43
C HIS A 187 16.99 10.40 25.41
N GLY A 188 16.16 9.35 25.50
CA GLY A 188 15.02 9.29 26.42
C GLY A 188 15.39 8.96 27.88
N VAL A 189 16.61 8.48 28.14
CA VAL A 189 17.14 8.26 29.50
C VAL A 189 17.85 9.53 30.05
N ALA A 190 18.06 10.54 29.21
CA ALA A 190 18.72 11.80 29.57
C ALA A 190 17.77 12.96 29.94
N ALA A 191 16.47 12.68 30.15
CA ALA A 191 15.44 13.66 30.52
C ALA A 191 14.83 13.36 31.89
#